data_AF-A0A5C6XCM8-F1
#
_entry.id   AF-A0A5C6XCM8-F1
#
_cell.length_a   1.000
_cell.length_b   1.000
_cell.length_c   1.000
_cell.angle_alpha   90.00
_cell.angle_beta   90.00
_cell.angle_gamma   90.00
#
_symmetry.space_group_name_H-M   'P 1'
#
loop_
_entity.id
_entity.type
_entity.pdbx_description
1 polymer ?
#
loop_
_entity_poly.entity_id
_entity_poly.type
_entity_poly.pdbx_seq_one_letter_code
_entity_poly.pdbx_strand_id
1 'polypeptide(L)'
;MHRSERARQHRTSPPPPPHHALLIHTPVAGLRFHEFELAAFPLDLGQRLRVIREPDNPYDDRAIALYAGDRRIGYVPRRLNKMPARLLDAGWPLIARIEHLTTGYRDRGPSRTRPSPYAYPREMEIIIALFVPQFTQPRS
;
A
#
# COMPACT_ATOMS: atom_id res chain seq x y z
N MET A 1 -56.86 -24.56 13.78
CA MET A 1 -55.41 -24.81 13.92
C MET A 1 -54.69 -24.05 12.80
N HIS A 2 -54.29 -22.79 13.03
CA HIS A 2 -53.55 -21.98 12.06
C HIS A 2 -52.05 -22.04 12.40
N ARG A 3 -51.27 -22.71 11.54
CA ARG A 3 -49.81 -22.81 11.65
C ARG A 3 -49.21 -21.50 11.14
N SER A 4 -48.79 -20.64 12.05
CA SER A 4 -48.05 -19.42 11.75
C SER A 4 -46.64 -19.78 11.26
N GLU A 5 -46.40 -19.71 9.96
CA GLU A 5 -45.04 -19.74 9.40
C GLU A 5 -44.33 -18.45 9.82
N ARG A 6 -43.47 -18.56 10.83
CA ARG A 6 -42.51 -17.51 11.17
C ARG A 6 -41.51 -17.39 10.03
N ALA A 7 -41.63 -16.30 9.28
CA ALA A 7 -40.65 -15.86 8.29
C ALA A 7 -39.23 -15.95 8.87
N ARG A 8 -38.41 -16.84 8.30
CA ARG A 8 -36.98 -16.90 8.57
C ARG A 8 -36.37 -15.62 8.01
N GLN A 9 -36.12 -14.66 8.90
CA GLN A 9 -35.29 -13.50 8.59
C GLN A 9 -33.88 -14.01 8.27
N HIS A 10 -33.60 -14.22 6.98
CA HIS A 10 -32.24 -14.36 6.50
C HIS A 10 -31.53 -13.03 6.74
N ARG A 11 -30.85 -12.92 7.88
CA ARG A 11 -29.77 -11.94 8.07
C ARG A 11 -28.76 -12.25 6.99
N THR A 12 -28.82 -11.55 5.85
CA THR A 12 -27.74 -11.62 4.88
C THR A 12 -26.51 -11.08 5.58
N SER A 13 -25.57 -11.96 5.89
CA SER A 13 -24.24 -11.57 6.34
C SER A 13 -23.73 -10.48 5.39
N PRO A 14 -23.11 -9.39 5.90
CA PRO A 14 -22.48 -8.42 5.01
C PRO A 14 -21.53 -9.17 4.07
N PRO A 15 -21.43 -8.77 2.79
CA PRO A 15 -20.48 -9.39 1.88
C PRO A 15 -19.10 -9.40 2.54
N PRO A 16 -18.35 -10.52 2.46
CA PRO A 16 -17.05 -10.59 3.11
C PRO A 16 -16.18 -9.42 2.62
N PRO A 17 -15.35 -8.83 3.50
CA PRO A 17 -14.56 -7.67 3.14
C PRO A 17 -13.65 -7.97 1.94
N PRO A 18 -13.33 -6.97 1.10
CA PRO A 18 -12.48 -7.17 -0.08
C PRO A 18 -11.13 -7.77 0.31
N HIS A 19 -10.76 -8.85 -0.37
CA HIS A 19 -9.50 -9.53 -0.13
C HIS A 19 -8.38 -8.81 -0.89
N HIS A 20 -7.21 -8.74 -0.26
CA HIS A 20 -6.00 -8.23 -0.88
C HIS A 20 -5.10 -9.44 -1.18
N ALA A 21 -4.63 -9.56 -2.42
CA ALA A 21 -3.65 -10.57 -2.78
C ALA A 21 -2.25 -9.93 -2.74
N LEU A 22 -1.38 -10.40 -1.85
CA LEU A 22 0.00 -9.94 -1.78
C LEU A 22 0.70 -10.23 -3.10
N LEU A 23 1.31 -9.22 -3.70
CA LEU A 23 2.05 -9.35 -4.95
C LEU A 23 3.56 -9.45 -4.69
N ILE A 24 4.12 -8.46 -4.00
CA ILE A 24 5.56 -8.37 -3.74
C ILE A 24 5.86 -7.65 -2.42
N HIS A 25 6.97 -8.05 -1.79
CA HIS A 25 7.72 -7.21 -0.86
C HIS A 25 8.82 -6.50 -1.65
N THR A 26 9.04 -5.21 -1.39
CA THR A 26 10.06 -4.44 -2.09
C THR A 26 10.56 -3.27 -1.26
N PRO A 27 11.85 -2.90 -1.38
CA PRO A 27 12.32 -1.62 -0.89
C PRO A 27 11.69 -0.48 -1.67
N VAL A 28 11.72 0.72 -1.10
CA VAL A 28 11.46 1.98 -1.81
C VAL A 28 12.77 2.53 -2.38
N ALA A 29 12.79 2.78 -3.69
CA ALA A 29 13.91 3.43 -4.35
C ALA A 29 13.78 4.96 -4.31
N GLY A 30 14.92 5.66 -4.27
CA GLY A 30 14.95 7.12 -4.41
C GLY A 30 14.55 7.92 -3.17
N LEU A 31 14.46 7.30 -1.99
CA LEU A 31 14.12 7.95 -0.71
C LEU A 31 14.96 9.22 -0.44
N ARG A 32 16.23 9.23 -0.84
CA ARG A 32 17.19 10.33 -0.59
C ARG A 32 16.94 11.59 -1.42
N PHE A 33 16.21 11.51 -2.53
CA PHE A 33 15.94 12.68 -3.36
C PHE A 33 14.86 13.61 -2.77
N HIS A 34 14.10 13.12 -1.78
CA HIS A 34 12.97 13.83 -1.18
C HIS A 34 13.21 14.14 0.32
N GLU A 35 14.47 14.15 0.76
CA GLU A 35 14.85 14.24 2.19
C GLU A 35 14.14 15.37 2.94
N PHE A 36 14.20 16.62 2.47
CA PHE A 36 13.58 17.75 3.18
C PHE A 36 12.04 17.72 3.19
N GLU A 37 11.41 17.17 2.17
CA GLU A 37 9.95 17.09 2.09
C GLU A 37 9.37 15.97 2.95
N LEU A 38 10.12 14.89 3.18
CA LEU A 38 9.64 13.79 4.03
C LEU A 38 9.72 14.13 5.53
N ALA A 39 10.63 15.01 5.91
CA ALA A 39 10.86 15.52 7.28
C ALA A 39 9.60 15.87 8.06
N ALA A 40 8.73 16.60 7.35
CA ALA A 40 7.56 17.23 7.91
C ALA A 40 6.32 16.36 7.71
N PHE A 41 6.46 15.13 7.21
CA PHE A 41 5.37 14.20 6.99
C PHE A 41 5.56 12.90 7.79
N PRO A 42 4.64 12.57 8.72
CA PRO A 42 4.78 11.38 9.53
C PRO A 42 4.67 10.10 8.68
N LEU A 43 5.65 9.21 8.81
CA LEU A 43 5.63 7.87 8.22
C LEU A 43 5.50 6.81 9.31
N ASP A 44 4.46 5.98 9.20
CA ASP A 44 4.13 4.96 10.17
C ASP A 44 4.08 3.54 9.56
N LEU A 45 4.44 2.55 10.37
CA LEU A 45 4.27 1.14 9.98
C LEU A 45 2.78 0.85 9.69
N GLY A 46 2.54 0.12 8.61
CA GLY A 46 1.21 -0.23 8.13
C GLY A 46 0.47 0.90 7.42
N GLN A 47 1.05 2.10 7.33
CA GLN A 47 0.48 3.22 6.59
C GLN A 47 0.31 2.86 5.12
N ARG A 48 -0.83 3.27 4.55
CA ARG A 48 -1.12 3.05 3.13
C ARG A 48 -0.42 4.10 2.28
N LEU A 49 0.11 3.64 1.16
CA LEU A 49 0.71 4.48 0.14
C LEU A 49 -0.10 4.39 -1.14
N ARG A 50 -0.19 5.51 -1.85
CA ARG A 50 -0.74 5.56 -3.20
C ARG A 50 0.33 5.09 -4.18
N VAL A 51 -0.08 4.23 -5.10
CA VAL A 51 0.75 3.64 -6.14
C VAL A 51 0.32 4.27 -7.47
N ILE A 52 1.17 5.11 -8.06
CA ILE A 52 0.83 5.93 -9.23
C ILE A 52 1.74 5.55 -10.40
N ARG A 53 1.16 5.19 -11.55
CA ARG A 53 1.94 4.98 -12.79
C ARG A 53 2.42 6.30 -13.36
N GLU A 54 3.65 6.31 -13.83
CA GLU A 54 4.23 7.40 -14.63
C GLU A 54 4.80 6.82 -15.94
N PRO A 55 3.95 6.50 -16.94
CA PRO A 55 4.40 5.88 -18.20
C PRO A 55 5.30 6.81 -19.04
N ASP A 56 5.12 8.12 -18.89
CA ASP A 56 5.91 9.15 -19.59
C ASP A 56 7.18 9.56 -18.83
N ASN A 57 7.58 8.79 -17.80
CA ASN A 57 8.79 9.09 -17.05
C ASN A 57 10.03 8.92 -17.97
N PRO A 58 10.88 9.95 -18.12
CA PRO A 58 11.95 9.97 -19.12
C PRO A 58 13.06 8.94 -18.85
N TYR A 59 13.13 8.37 -17.64
CA TYR A 59 14.17 7.43 -17.24
C TYR A 59 13.73 5.97 -17.30
N ASP A 60 12.43 5.70 -17.11
CA ASP A 60 11.86 4.36 -17.02
C ASP A 60 10.35 4.36 -17.35
N ASP A 61 9.98 3.77 -18.48
CA ASP A 61 8.59 3.64 -18.96
C ASP A 61 7.67 2.83 -18.00
N ARG A 62 8.29 2.06 -17.11
CA ARG A 62 7.61 1.29 -16.06
C ARG A 62 7.61 1.97 -14.71
N ALA A 63 7.95 3.26 -14.64
CA ALA A 63 7.99 3.99 -13.38
C ALA A 63 6.65 3.93 -12.64
N ILE A 64 6.76 3.69 -11.34
CA ILE A 64 5.66 3.68 -10.39
C ILE A 64 6.09 4.51 -9.20
N ALA A 65 5.51 5.68 -9.06
CA ALA A 65 5.74 6.57 -7.95
C ALA A 65 4.89 6.15 -6.74
N LEU A 66 5.49 6.27 -5.56
CA LEU A 66 4.88 5.98 -4.27
C LEU A 66 4.63 7.30 -3.55
N TYR A 67 3.40 7.52 -3.11
CA TYR A 67 2.99 8.74 -2.41
C TYR A 67 2.43 8.42 -1.03
N ALA A 68 2.85 9.22 -0.05
CA ALA A 68 2.24 9.28 1.28
C ALA A 68 1.50 10.62 1.40
N GLY A 69 0.16 10.56 1.42
CA GLY A 69 -0.66 11.76 1.18
C GLY A 69 -0.38 12.34 -0.21
N ASP A 70 -0.01 13.62 -0.26
CA ASP A 70 0.34 14.33 -1.49
C ASP A 70 1.85 14.38 -1.76
N ARG A 71 2.66 13.73 -0.93
CA ARG A 71 4.13 13.75 -1.05
C ARG A 71 4.65 12.49 -1.69
N ARG A 72 5.44 12.64 -2.76
CA ARG A 72 6.16 11.53 -3.37
C ARG A 72 7.30 11.13 -2.43
N ILE A 73 7.31 9.87 -2.04
CA ILE A 73 8.35 9.34 -1.14
C ILE A 73 9.44 8.58 -1.90
N GLY A 74 9.13 8.11 -3.10
CA GLY A 74 10.07 7.38 -3.94
C GLY A 74 9.37 6.59 -5.03
N TYR A 75 10.02 5.52 -5.48
CA TYR A 75 9.55 4.67 -6.56
C TYR A 75 9.66 3.18 -6.21
N VAL A 76 8.87 2.37 -6.90
CA VAL A 76 9.14 0.93 -6.98
C VAL A 76 10.45 0.72 -7.75
N PRO A 77 11.41 -0.08 -7.24
CA PRO A 77 12.68 -0.33 -7.92
C PRO A 77 12.49 -0.87 -9.34
N ARG A 78 13.29 -0.39 -10.29
CA ARG A 78 13.24 -0.77 -11.70
C ARG A 78 13.27 -2.28 -11.95
N ARG A 79 14.00 -3.04 -11.11
CA ARG A 79 14.08 -4.50 -11.22
C ARG A 79 12.79 -5.23 -10.82
N LEU A 80 11.90 -4.58 -10.06
CA LEU A 80 10.66 -5.16 -9.50
C LEU A 80 9.38 -4.52 -10.05
N ASN A 81 9.47 -3.41 -10.79
CA ASN A 81 8.28 -2.67 -11.25
C ASN A 81 7.55 -3.32 -12.43
N LYS A 82 8.15 -4.29 -13.13
CA LYS A 82 7.57 -4.87 -14.36
C LYS A 82 6.18 -5.45 -14.18
N MET A 83 5.97 -6.28 -13.16
CA MET A 83 4.67 -6.90 -12.90
C MET A 83 3.65 -5.89 -12.36
N PRO A 84 3.97 -5.08 -11.33
CA PRO A 84 3.06 -4.04 -10.85
C PRO A 84 2.66 -3.03 -11.94
N ALA A 85 3.59 -2.66 -12.82
CA ALA A 85 3.32 -1.72 -13.91
C ALA A 85 2.26 -2.28 -14.86
N ARG A 86 2.43 -3.55 -15.29
CA ARG A 86 1.46 -4.23 -16.16
C ARG A 86 0.08 -4.34 -15.53
N LEU A 87 0.00 -4.62 -14.23
CA LEU A 87 -1.29 -4.68 -13.54
C LEU A 87 -1.98 -3.32 -13.52
N LEU A 88 -1.25 -2.26 -13.19
CA LEU A 88 -1.78 -0.90 -13.21
C LEU A 88 -2.20 -0.47 -14.62
N ASP A 89 -1.42 -0.80 -15.65
CA ASP A 89 -1.75 -0.53 -17.06
C ASP A 89 -3.01 -1.27 -17.52
N ALA A 90 -3.23 -2.47 -16.99
CA ALA A 90 -4.43 -3.27 -17.22
C ALA A 90 -5.64 -2.82 -16.36
N GLY A 91 -5.51 -1.72 -15.60
CA GLY A 91 -6.59 -1.15 -14.79
C GLY A 91 -6.79 -1.83 -13.45
N TRP A 92 -5.88 -2.70 -13.01
CA TRP A 92 -5.96 -3.35 -11.72
C TRP A 92 -5.44 -2.44 -10.61
N PRO A 93 -6.28 -2.05 -9.64
CA PRO A 93 -5.86 -1.18 -8.55
C PRO A 93 -4.89 -1.90 -7.60
N LEU A 94 -3.75 -1.26 -7.33
CA LEU A 94 -2.78 -1.72 -6.36
C LEU A 94 -2.78 -0.84 -5.12
N ILE A 95 -2.55 -1.46 -3.97
CA ILE A 95 -2.37 -0.77 -2.69
C ILE A 95 -0.98 -1.13 -2.18
N ALA A 96 -0.27 -0.14 -1.64
CA ALA A 96 0.99 -0.36 -0.96
C ALA A 96 0.87 -0.06 0.54
N ARG A 97 1.64 -0.77 1.38
CA ARG A 97 1.74 -0.50 2.82
C ARG A 97 3.17 -0.60 3.30
N ILE A 98 3.52 0.28 4.24
CA ILE A 98 4.82 0.25 4.92
C ILE A 98 4.89 -0.99 5.83
N GLU A 99 5.89 -1.84 5.65
CA GLU A 99 6.14 -2.97 6.56
C GLU A 99 7.29 -2.71 7.51
N HIS A 100 8.39 -2.12 7.03
CA HIS A 100 9.55 -1.79 7.86
C HIS A 100 10.07 -0.39 7.55
N LEU A 101 10.57 0.27 8.60
CA LEU A 101 11.25 1.57 8.54
C LEU A 101 12.52 1.48 9.38
N THR A 102 13.68 1.76 8.77
CA THR A 102 14.95 1.89 9.49
C THR A 102 15.36 3.35 9.47
N THR A 103 15.36 4.00 10.62
CA THR A 103 15.73 5.43 10.70
C THR A 103 17.21 5.63 10.97
N GLY A 104 17.77 6.71 10.45
CA GLY A 104 19.21 6.97 10.47
C GLY A 104 19.77 7.62 11.73
N TYR A 105 18.92 8.03 12.68
CA TYR A 105 19.38 8.60 13.95
C TYR A 105 19.78 7.44 14.85
N ARG A 106 21.07 7.35 15.23
CA ARG A 106 21.55 6.30 16.12
C ARG A 106 20.63 6.22 17.33
N ASP A 107 20.12 5.02 17.55
CA ASP A 107 19.31 4.56 18.67
C ASP A 107 20.09 4.72 19.99
N ARG A 108 20.33 5.97 20.41
CA ARG A 108 20.79 6.36 21.76
C ARG A 108 19.60 6.80 22.62
N GLY A 109 18.44 6.19 22.37
CA GLY A 109 17.26 6.25 23.22
C GLY A 109 16.88 4.83 23.65
N PRO A 110 16.16 4.64 24.77
CA PRO A 110 15.83 3.31 25.27
C PRO A 110 15.07 2.51 24.20
N SER A 111 15.49 1.25 24.04
CA SER A 111 15.22 0.29 22.94
C SER A 111 13.77 -0.15 22.74
N ARG A 112 12.79 0.71 23.05
CA ARG A 112 11.34 0.49 22.87
C ARG A 112 10.62 1.73 22.32
N THR A 113 11.35 2.75 21.89
CA THR A 113 10.74 3.96 21.35
C THR A 113 10.34 3.69 19.91
N ARG A 114 9.06 3.87 19.55
CA ARG A 114 8.66 3.95 18.14
C ARG A 114 9.59 4.95 17.46
N PRO A 115 10.09 4.68 16.23
CA PRO A 115 10.83 5.68 15.49
C PRO A 115 10.02 6.99 15.53
N SER A 116 10.68 8.12 15.79
CA SER A 116 10.00 9.41 15.73
C SER A 116 9.26 9.47 14.40
N PRO A 117 7.99 9.89 14.37
CA PRO A 117 7.26 10.00 13.11
C PRO A 117 7.97 10.95 12.13
N TYR A 118 8.84 11.84 12.63
CA TYR A 118 9.66 12.76 11.86
C TYR A 118 11.09 12.24 11.57
N ALA A 119 11.44 11.02 12.02
CA ALA A 119 12.75 10.44 11.75
C ALA A 119 12.78 9.81 10.36
N TYR A 120 13.69 10.30 9.54
CA TYR A 120 13.83 9.88 8.15
C TYR A 120 14.23 8.41 8.02
N PRO A 121 13.50 7.61 7.22
CA PRO A 121 13.93 6.26 6.91
C PRO A 121 15.15 6.30 5.98
N ARG A 122 16.25 5.68 6.40
CA ARG A 122 17.35 5.31 5.50
C ARG A 122 16.95 4.17 4.59
N GLU A 123 16.14 3.26 5.12
CA GLU A 123 15.61 2.10 4.43
C GLU A 123 14.13 1.98 4.76
N MET A 124 13.35 1.59 3.76
CA MET A 124 11.91 1.43 3.86
C MET A 124 11.49 0.26 2.98
N GLU A 125 10.81 -0.70 3.59
CA GLU A 125 10.24 -1.86 2.92
C GLU A 125 8.73 -1.72 2.89
N ILE A 126 8.15 -2.05 1.73
CA ILE A 126 6.71 -2.03 1.53
C ILE A 126 6.23 -3.37 1.00
N ILE A 127 4.96 -3.65 1.24
CA ILE A 127 4.21 -4.63 0.46
C ILE A 127 3.37 -3.91 -0.57
N ILE A 128 3.27 -4.51 -1.76
CA ILE A 128 2.28 -4.15 -2.76
C ILE A 128 1.31 -5.32 -2.88
N ALA A 129 0.02 -5.02 -2.83
CA ALA A 129 -1.05 -5.99 -2.96
C ALA A 129 -2.06 -5.54 -4.01
N LEU A 130 -2.60 -6.51 -4.73
CA LEU A 130 -3.73 -6.34 -5.63
C LEU A 130 -5.01 -6.24 -4.81
N PHE A 131 -5.84 -5.24 -5.10
CA PHE A 131 -7.19 -5.20 -4.56
C PHE A 131 -8.09 -6.11 -5.41
N VAL A 132 -8.65 -7.16 -4.80
CA VAL A 132 -9.55 -8.09 -5.46
C VAL A 132 -10.99 -7.75 -5.05
N PRO A 133 -11.77 -7.09 -5.92
CA PRO A 133 -13.19 -6.89 -5.63
C PRO A 133 -13.90 -8.24 -5.60
N GLN A 134 -14.76 -8.46 -4.62
CA GLN A 134 -15.62 -9.62 -4.66
C GLN A 134 -16.65 -9.45 -5.77
N PHE A 135 -16.63 -10.34 -6.76
CA PHE A 135 -17.76 -10.46 -7.67
C PHE A 135 -18.97 -10.92 -6.85
N THR A 136 -19.98 -10.05 -6.72
CA THR A 136 -21.30 -10.48 -6.23
C THR A 136 -21.84 -11.46 -7.26
N GLN A 137 -21.95 -12.73 -6.91
CA GLN A 137 -22.56 -13.75 -7.76
C GLN A 137 -24.00 -13.27 -8.10
N PRO A 138 -24.40 -13.18 -9.38
CA PRO A 138 -25.77 -12.86 -9.70
C PRO A 138 -26.64 -13.99 -9.15
N ARG A 139 -27.59 -13.64 -8.27
CA ARG A 139 -28.59 -14.60 -7.79
C ARG A 139 -29.46 -14.99 -8.98
N SER A 140 -29.48 -16.28 -9.31
CA SER A 140 -30.47 -16.88 -10.21
C SER A 140 -31.84 -16.94 -9.54
#